data_AF-A0A661A1T3-F1
#
_entry.id   AF-A0A661A1T3-F1
#
_cell.length_a   1.000
_cell.length_b   1.000
_cell.length_c   1.000
_cell.angle_alpha   90.00
_cell.angle_beta   90.00
_cell.angle_gamma   90.00
#
_symmetry.space_group_name_H-M   'P 1'
#
loop_
_entity.id
_entity.type
_entity.pdbx_description
1 polymer ?
#
loop_
_entity_poly.entity_id
_entity_poly.type
_entity_poly.pdbx_seq_one_letter_code
_entity_poly.pdbx_strand_id
1 'polypeptide(L)'
;VEEIGPIGTEIGAAGNREKINEIFEIIDLTLLDEDVKWLVGREWTLVTVENAYGEIYDEATFKRILKERINQQFLIAQIQYLTKDKPMSTYELAKALGRSTEEIFRTIVEMERKEKAVLVDFVDRTPRYQSVR
;
A
#
# COMPACT_ATOMS: atom_id res chain seq x y z
N VAL A 1 15.57 -21.42 -25.69
CA VAL A 1 15.21 -20.30 -24.81
C VAL A 1 14.10 -19.58 -25.54
N GLU A 2 12.85 -19.79 -25.12
CA GLU A 2 11.67 -19.26 -25.80
C GLU A 2 11.67 -17.73 -25.72
N GLU A 3 11.55 -17.08 -26.89
CA GLU A 3 11.39 -15.64 -27.01
C GLU A 3 10.02 -15.23 -26.47
N ILE A 4 10.03 -14.58 -25.30
CA ILE A 4 8.84 -14.05 -24.64
C ILE A 4 8.40 -12.74 -25.32
N GLY A 5 8.08 -12.79 -26.61
CA GLY A 5 7.40 -11.73 -27.36
C GLY A 5 7.98 -10.29 -27.25
N PRO A 6 7.28 -9.29 -27.79
CA PRO A 6 7.74 -7.89 -27.79
C PRO A 6 7.85 -7.26 -26.39
N ILE A 7 7.22 -7.86 -25.38
CA ILE A 7 7.29 -7.43 -23.98
C ILE A 7 8.64 -7.82 -23.35
N GLY A 8 9.22 -8.98 -23.71
CA GLY A 8 10.48 -9.47 -23.17
C GLY A 8 11.69 -8.58 -23.51
N THR A 9 11.65 -7.91 -24.66
CA THR A 9 12.70 -7.02 -25.15
C THR A 9 12.74 -5.68 -24.39
N GLU A 10 11.59 -5.14 -23.99
CA GLU A 10 11.50 -3.90 -23.19
C GLU A 10 11.84 -4.12 -21.70
N ILE A 11 11.60 -5.35 -21.20
CA ILE A 11 12.04 -5.79 -19.87
C ILE A 11 13.56 -6.07 -19.84
N GLY A 12 14.24 -6.08 -20.99
CA GLY A 12 15.68 -6.38 -21.11
C GLY A 12 16.63 -5.32 -20.54
N ALA A 13 16.19 -4.06 -20.41
CA ALA A 13 17.01 -3.02 -19.80
C ALA A 13 17.04 -3.21 -18.26
N ALA A 14 18.24 -3.42 -17.68
CA ALA A 14 18.40 -3.69 -16.24
C ALA A 14 17.66 -2.68 -15.34
N GLY A 15 17.65 -1.40 -15.70
CA GLY A 15 16.93 -0.35 -14.96
C GLY A 15 15.40 -0.42 -15.08
N ASN A 16 14.85 -1.15 -16.05
CA ASN A 16 13.40 -1.41 -16.15
C ASN A 16 12.99 -2.59 -15.26
N ARG A 17 13.86 -3.61 -15.12
CA ARG A 17 13.60 -4.76 -14.23
C ARG A 17 13.52 -4.38 -12.76
N GLU A 18 14.43 -3.55 -12.28
CA GLU A 18 14.43 -3.12 -10.87
C GLU A 18 13.16 -2.34 -10.52
N LYS A 19 12.75 -1.41 -11.37
CA LYS A 19 11.49 -0.68 -11.21
C LYS A 19 10.27 -1.59 -11.26
N ILE A 20 10.28 -2.57 -12.16
CA ILE A 20 9.21 -3.56 -12.25
C ILE A 20 9.14 -4.37 -10.94
N ASN A 21 10.28 -4.85 -10.42
CA ASN A 21 10.33 -5.60 -9.17
C ASN A 21 9.84 -4.77 -7.98
N GLU A 22 10.24 -3.50 -7.89
CA GLU A 22 9.73 -2.56 -6.88
C GLU A 22 8.19 -2.46 -6.93
N ILE A 23 7.64 -2.28 -8.13
CA ILE A 23 6.18 -2.19 -8.32
C ILE A 23 5.50 -3.50 -7.89
N PHE A 24 6.04 -4.66 -8.27
CA PHE A 24 5.49 -5.95 -7.86
C PHE A 24 5.53 -6.14 -6.34
N GLU A 25 6.63 -5.77 -5.67
CA GLU A 25 6.74 -5.89 -4.21
C GLU A 25 5.69 -5.02 -3.51
N ILE A 26 5.48 -3.78 -3.97
CA ILE A 26 4.46 -2.88 -3.43
C ILE A 26 3.04 -3.44 -3.68
N ILE A 27 2.78 -3.99 -4.87
CA ILE A 27 1.49 -4.60 -5.21
C ILE A 27 1.24 -5.83 -4.32
N ASP A 28 2.23 -6.69 -4.13
CA ASP A 28 2.11 -7.86 -3.28
C ASP A 28 1.80 -7.45 -1.83
N LEU A 29 2.55 -6.50 -1.27
CA LEU A 29 2.26 -5.93 0.06
C LEU A 29 0.84 -5.32 0.16
N THR A 30 0.33 -4.79 -0.95
CA THR A 30 -1.00 -4.21 -1.00
C THR A 30 -2.09 -5.28 -0.98
N LEU A 31 -1.97 -6.27 -1.86
CA LEU A 31 -2.96 -7.33 -2.05
C LEU A 31 -2.92 -8.38 -0.94
N LEU A 32 -1.78 -8.54 -0.27
CA LEU A 32 -1.62 -9.46 0.85
C LEU A 32 -2.19 -8.92 2.17
N ASP A 33 -2.65 -7.67 2.24
CA ASP A 33 -3.32 -7.12 3.42
C ASP A 33 -4.63 -7.86 3.72
N GLU A 34 -4.82 -8.24 4.98
CA GLU A 34 -5.96 -9.06 5.40
C GLU A 34 -7.30 -8.35 5.19
N ASP A 35 -7.36 -7.02 5.36
CA ASP A 35 -8.60 -6.27 5.13
C ASP A 35 -8.99 -6.27 3.64
N VAL A 36 -7.99 -6.18 2.74
CA VAL A 36 -8.22 -6.24 1.28
C VAL A 36 -8.70 -7.63 0.89
N LYS A 37 -8.00 -8.69 1.34
CA LYS A 37 -8.42 -10.08 1.11
C LYS A 37 -9.81 -10.37 1.64
N TRP A 38 -10.12 -9.88 2.84
CA TRP A 38 -11.42 -10.08 3.47
C TRP A 38 -12.55 -9.42 2.69
N LEU A 39 -12.36 -8.18 2.23
CA LEU A 39 -13.34 -7.47 1.41
C LEU A 39 -13.62 -8.22 0.10
N VAL A 40 -12.56 -8.61 -0.62
CA VAL A 40 -12.70 -9.37 -1.88
C VAL A 40 -13.37 -10.72 -1.62
N GLY A 41 -12.94 -11.45 -0.59
CA GLY A 41 -13.51 -12.76 -0.24
C GLY A 41 -14.97 -12.72 0.22
N ARG A 42 -15.47 -11.55 0.65
CA ARG A 42 -16.86 -11.35 1.12
C ARG A 42 -17.74 -10.53 0.20
N GLU A 43 -17.27 -10.17 -1.00
CA GLU A 43 -18.02 -9.37 -1.98
C GLU A 43 -19.44 -9.90 -2.16
N TRP A 44 -19.58 -11.19 -2.47
CA TRP A 44 -20.89 -11.82 -2.67
C TRP A 44 -21.79 -11.62 -1.46
N THR A 45 -21.32 -11.93 -0.25
CA THR A 45 -22.12 -11.79 0.97
C THR A 45 -22.53 -10.34 1.24
N LEU A 46 -21.62 -9.38 1.03
CA LEU A 46 -21.88 -7.96 1.33
C LEU A 46 -22.85 -7.30 0.34
N VAL A 47 -22.93 -7.80 -0.89
CA VAL A 47 -23.77 -7.24 -1.97
C VAL A 47 -25.08 -8.02 -2.16
N THR A 48 -25.19 -9.26 -1.65
CA THR A 48 -26.38 -10.10 -1.84
C THR A 48 -27.15 -10.43 -0.56
N VAL A 49 -26.51 -10.37 0.60
CA VAL A 49 -27.14 -10.68 1.89
C VAL A 49 -27.35 -9.37 2.65
N GLU A 50 -28.54 -9.20 3.24
CA GLU A 50 -28.81 -8.09 4.15
C GLU A 50 -27.78 -8.09 5.30
N ASN A 51 -27.21 -6.91 5.58
CA ASN A 51 -26.31 -6.72 6.71
C ASN A 51 -27.07 -6.88 8.05
N ALA A 52 -26.37 -6.77 9.18
CA ALA A 52 -26.97 -6.88 10.51
C ALA A 52 -28.09 -5.86 10.82
N TYR A 53 -28.27 -4.87 9.94
CA TYR A 53 -29.29 -3.82 10.00
C TYR A 53 -30.40 -3.98 8.95
N GLY A 54 -30.39 -5.06 8.14
CA GLY A 54 -31.38 -5.28 7.08
C GLY A 54 -31.08 -4.53 5.78
N GLU A 55 -29.88 -3.96 5.62
CA GLU A 55 -29.51 -3.18 4.45
C GLU A 55 -28.63 -3.98 3.50
N ILE A 56 -28.85 -3.84 2.19
CA ILE A 56 -27.97 -4.37 1.15
C ILE A 56 -27.07 -3.23 0.70
N TYR A 57 -25.75 -3.42 0.76
CA TYR A 57 -24.86 -2.49 0.06
C TYR A 57 -25.08 -2.67 -1.44
N ASP A 58 -25.45 -1.58 -2.11
CA ASP A 58 -25.41 -1.60 -3.57
C ASP A 58 -23.96 -1.85 -4.04
N GLU A 59 -23.82 -2.50 -5.18
CA GLU A 59 -22.53 -2.90 -5.73
C GLU A 59 -21.58 -1.71 -5.93
N ALA A 60 -22.10 -0.52 -6.26
CA ALA A 60 -21.29 0.67 -6.45
C ALA A 60 -20.71 1.17 -5.12
N THR A 61 -21.50 1.12 -4.04
CA THR A 61 -21.02 1.42 -2.69
C THR A 61 -19.93 0.45 -2.25
N PHE A 62 -20.10 -0.86 -2.47
CA PHE A 62 -19.05 -1.84 -2.15
C PHE A 62 -17.77 -1.58 -2.95
N LYS A 63 -17.86 -1.38 -4.26
CA LYS A 63 -16.71 -1.07 -5.12
C LYS A 63 -15.98 0.20 -4.69
N ARG A 64 -16.73 1.22 -4.24
CA ARG A 64 -16.14 2.46 -3.70
C ARG A 64 -15.35 2.17 -2.41
N ILE A 65 -15.92 1.43 -1.47
CA ILE A 65 -15.24 1.04 -0.21
C ILE A 65 -13.98 0.22 -0.52
N LEU A 66 -14.07 -0.77 -1.40
CA LEU A 66 -12.92 -1.58 -1.80
C LEU A 66 -11.82 -0.72 -2.43
N LYS A 67 -12.18 0.19 -3.34
CA LYS A 67 -11.22 1.10 -3.99
C LYS A 67 -10.55 2.04 -2.98
N GLU A 68 -11.31 2.62 -2.07
CA GLU A 68 -10.79 3.47 -0.99
C GLU A 68 -9.80 2.67 -0.12
N ARG A 69 -10.15 1.43 0.23
CA ARG A 69 -9.26 0.55 1.03
C ARG A 69 -7.98 0.18 0.29
N ILE A 70 -8.07 -0.18 -1.00
CA ILE A 70 -6.91 -0.48 -1.83
C ILE A 70 -6.00 0.74 -1.92
N ASN A 71 -6.53 1.94 -2.15
CA ASN A 71 -5.73 3.17 -2.23
C ASN A 71 -4.99 3.47 -0.92
N GLN A 72 -5.67 3.30 0.23
CA GLN A 72 -5.04 3.45 1.55
C GLN A 72 -3.92 2.43 1.75
N GLN A 73 -4.21 1.17 1.46
CA GLN A 73 -3.24 0.10 1.65
C GLN A 73 -2.07 0.19 0.68
N PHE A 74 -2.28 0.71 -0.53
CA PHE A 74 -1.22 0.99 -1.49
C PHE A 74 -0.25 2.04 -0.95
N LEU A 75 -0.75 3.12 -0.34
CA LEU A 75 0.12 4.12 0.30
C LEU A 75 0.91 3.54 1.48
N ILE A 76 0.28 2.70 2.30
CA ILE A 76 0.95 1.96 3.39
C ILE A 76 2.08 1.08 2.82
N ALA A 77 1.80 0.32 1.76
CA ALA A 77 2.78 -0.54 1.11
C ALA A 77 3.96 0.25 0.52
N GLN A 78 3.69 1.42 -0.08
CA GLN A 78 4.74 2.31 -0.58
C GLN A 78 5.65 2.81 0.56
N ILE A 79 5.07 3.26 1.68
CA ILE A 79 5.85 3.70 2.85
C ILE A 79 6.64 2.52 3.44
N GLN A 80 6.01 1.35 3.54
CA GLN A 80 6.64 0.13 4.04
C GLN A 80 7.85 -0.26 3.19
N TYR A 81 7.71 -0.24 1.87
CA TYR A 81 8.80 -0.51 0.92
C TYR A 81 9.94 0.51 1.04
N LEU A 82 9.64 1.82 1.06
CA LEU A 82 10.65 2.86 1.14
C LEU A 82 11.43 2.86 2.46
N THR A 83 10.78 2.41 3.54
CA THR A 83 11.37 2.36 4.88
C THR A 83 11.93 1.00 5.25
N LYS A 84 11.82 -0.04 4.42
CA LYS A 84 12.23 -1.41 4.79
C LYS A 84 13.71 -1.51 5.18
N ASP A 85 14.58 -0.81 4.45
CA ASP A 85 16.03 -0.89 4.63
C ASP A 85 16.59 0.23 5.52
N LYS A 86 15.89 1.37 5.62
CA LYS A 86 16.34 2.53 6.39
C LYS A 86 15.17 3.38 6.89
N PRO A 87 15.30 4.00 8.08
CA PRO A 87 14.30 4.93 8.58
C PRO A 87 14.26 6.21 7.73
N MET A 88 13.05 6.71 7.47
CA MET A 88 12.80 7.95 6.72
C MET A 88 11.85 8.89 7.48
N SER A 89 12.04 10.19 7.29
CA SER A 89 11.13 11.22 7.78
C SER A 89 9.87 11.35 6.91
N THR A 90 8.84 11.96 7.49
CA THR A 90 7.60 12.30 6.77
C THR A 90 7.85 13.18 5.55
N TYR A 91 8.80 14.11 5.64
CA TYR A 91 9.16 15.00 4.54
C TYR A 91 9.86 14.26 3.39
N GLU A 92 10.79 13.36 3.70
CA GLU A 92 11.47 12.55 2.68
C GLU A 92 10.48 11.64 1.94
N LEU A 93 9.57 11.01 2.68
CA LEU A 93 8.51 10.16 2.12
C LEU A 93 7.52 10.97 1.26
N ALA A 94 7.10 12.15 1.71
CA ALA A 94 6.23 13.04 0.95
C ALA A 94 6.88 13.45 -0.38
N LYS A 95 8.17 13.81 -0.36
CA LYS A 95 8.94 14.13 -1.55
C LYS A 95 9.11 12.94 -2.48
N ALA A 96 9.41 11.75 -1.95
CA ALA A 96 9.60 10.54 -2.73
C ALA A 96 8.30 10.08 -3.43
N LEU A 97 7.16 10.22 -2.75
CA LEU A 97 5.87 9.75 -3.24
C LEU A 97 5.03 10.82 -3.97
N GLY A 98 5.48 12.07 -4.00
CA GLY A 98 4.73 13.19 -4.59
C GLY A 98 3.42 13.48 -3.82
N ARG A 99 3.43 13.27 -2.50
CA ARG A 99 2.27 13.37 -1.59
C ARG A 99 2.43 14.54 -0.64
N SER A 100 1.35 14.95 0.05
CA SER A 100 1.48 15.96 1.10
C SER A 100 2.10 15.35 2.37
N THR A 101 2.89 16.14 3.11
CA THR A 101 3.44 15.72 4.40
C THR A 101 2.35 15.32 5.39
N GLU A 102 1.19 15.97 5.33
CA GLU A 102 0.03 15.68 6.17
C GLU A 102 -0.56 14.29 5.88
N GLU A 103 -0.68 13.91 4.60
CA GLU A 103 -1.16 12.59 4.19
C GLU A 103 -0.21 11.48 4.63
N ILE A 104 1.10 11.70 4.45
CA ILE A 104 2.13 10.78 4.91
C ILE A 104 2.10 10.65 6.43
N PHE A 105 2.05 11.76 7.16
CA PHE A 105 2.03 11.74 8.62
C PHE A 105 0.82 10.98 9.17
N ARG A 106 -0.39 11.24 8.66
CA ARG A 106 -1.59 10.48 9.02
C ARG A 106 -1.41 8.98 8.75
N THR A 107 -0.81 8.64 7.62
CA THR A 107 -0.59 7.23 7.25
C THR A 107 0.40 6.56 8.19
N ILE A 108 1.51 7.23 8.54
CA ILE A 108 2.48 6.71 9.52
C ILE A 108 1.84 6.51 10.88
N VAL A 109 1.03 7.46 11.37
CA VAL A 109 0.31 7.31 12.64
C VAL A 109 -0.59 6.07 12.63
N GLU A 110 -1.30 5.82 11.54
CA GLU A 110 -2.09 4.58 11.39
C GLU A 110 -1.22 3.33 11.31
N MET A 111 -0.04 3.41 10.69
CA MET A 111 0.93 2.31 10.65
C MET A 111 1.47 2.01 12.06
N GLU A 112 1.85 3.02 12.85
CA GLU A 112 2.27 2.84 14.24
C GLU A 112 1.15 2.23 15.10
N ARG A 113 -0.09 2.72 14.94
CA ARG A 113 -1.26 2.17 15.63
C ARG A 113 -1.51 0.70 15.31
N LYS A 114 -1.14 0.25 14.11
CA LYS A 114 -1.23 -1.14 13.65
C LYS A 114 0.07 -1.92 13.81
N GLU A 115 1.05 -1.38 14.53
CA GLU A 115 2.37 -2.00 14.76
C GLU A 115 3.15 -2.30 13.46
N LYS A 116 2.83 -1.60 12.35
CA LYS A 116 3.50 -1.74 11.03
C LYS A 116 4.66 -0.77 10.85
N ALA A 117 4.84 0.20 11.75
CA ALA A 117 5.94 1.14 11.75
C ALA A 117 6.33 1.51 13.18
N VAL A 118 7.58 1.95 13.36
CA VAL A 118 8.09 2.46 14.63
C VAL A 118 8.92 3.71 14.41
N LEU A 119 8.81 4.66 15.34
CA LEU A 119 9.76 5.75 15.49
C LEU A 119 11.14 5.19 15.88
N VAL A 120 12.16 5.49 15.07
CA VAL A 120 13.54 5.00 15.29
C VAL A 120 14.39 6.05 15.99
N ASP A 121 14.43 7.27 15.45
CA ASP A 121 15.25 8.34 15.98
C ASP A 121 14.75 9.73 15.54
N PHE A 122 15.51 10.76 15.93
CA PHE A 122 15.34 12.13 15.49
C PHE A 122 16.64 12.64 14.85
N VAL A 123 16.54 13.20 13.65
CA VAL A 123 17.62 13.92 12.97
C VAL A 123 17.19 15.37 12.82
N ASP A 124 17.97 16.31 13.35
CA ASP A 124 17.64 17.75 13.32
C ASP A 124 16.21 18.06 13.81
N ARG A 125 15.79 17.40 14.90
CA ARG A 125 14.44 17.49 15.50
C ARG A 125 13.31 16.95 14.60
N THR A 126 13.66 16.22 13.53
CA THR A 126 12.71 15.56 12.63
C THR A 126 12.66 14.05 12.95
N PRO A 127 11.49 13.50 13.30
CA PRO A 127 11.35 12.07 13.56
C PRO A 127 11.54 11.25 12.28
N ARG A 128 12.19 10.09 12.39
CA ARG A 128 12.29 9.11 11.32
C ARG A 128 11.67 7.79 11.73
N TYR A 129 10.95 7.18 10.80
CA TYR A 129 10.19 5.97 11.02
C TYR A 129 10.71 4.84 10.14
N GLN A 130 10.66 3.63 10.66
CA GLN A 130 11.00 2.41 9.94
C GLN A 130 9.81 1.45 9.96
N SER A 131 9.57 0.75 8.85
CA SER A 131 8.57 -0.30 8.81
C SER A 131 8.99 -1.50 9.66
N VAL A 132 8.00 -2.12 10.30
CA VAL A 132 8.14 -3.37 11.06
C VAL A 132 7.54 -4.50 10.22
N ARG A 133 8.20 -5.66 10.22
CA ARG A 133 7.72 -6.85 9.53
C ARG A 133 6.49 -7.45 10.18
#